data_AF-A0A9X2K9I8-F1
#
_entry.id   AF-A0A9X2K9I8-F1
#
_cell.length_a   1.000
_cell.length_b   1.000
_cell.length_c   1.000
_cell.angle_alpha   90.00
_cell.angle_beta   90.00
_cell.angle_gamma   90.00
#
_symmetry.space_group_name_H-M   'P 1'
#
loop_
_entity.id
_entity.type
_entity.pdbx_description
1 polymer ?
#
loop_
_entity_poly.entity_id
_entity_poly.type
_entity_poly.pdbx_seq_one_letter_code
_entity_poly.pdbx_strand_id
1 'polypeptide(L)'
;MDQARTEPTLSGPRGLRRLLAKDPLESDLSRRRFRHRGAQSRTVFTRSERSYVFGYNAVMSQEAEKVEEIPEDQRPFAYEGAAAACTMLDLLTLTRGRRLHELLAGPAQHHRHAAYLGAGRAYALLRLRPVWGARRAHPLLRWLAVDGFGFQWSLSRADRMVGERTMPDLLTRAHCAVFDQGLGRLLWYHEGGAPDDVSARIGGYAIPRRADLWSGVGFAAAYTGGAEAHELWWLTERAGADGFRAYLAQGCAFAVAARLRSGELPDHTAQAAPILAGAGPEEAASWTDRALIALGHEAHTHEDFQRWQSQIRGSWTRRHHY
;
A
#
# COMPACT_ATOMS: atom_id res chain seq x y z
N MET A 1 25.78 4.18 16.78
CA MET A 1 26.76 4.31 15.68
C MET A 1 25.98 4.47 14.39
N ASP A 2 25.74 5.72 14.02
CA ASP A 2 24.97 6.08 12.84
C ASP A 2 25.90 5.92 11.62
N GLN A 3 25.90 4.72 11.01
CA GLN A 3 26.53 4.58 9.71
C GLN A 3 25.68 5.37 8.73
N ALA A 4 26.16 6.55 8.36
CA ALA A 4 25.75 7.24 7.16
C ALA A 4 26.05 6.33 5.95
N ARG A 5 25.19 5.33 5.72
CA ARG A 5 25.16 4.56 4.49
C ARG A 5 24.92 5.58 3.40
N THR A 6 25.94 5.80 2.58
CA THR A 6 25.84 6.60 1.37
C THR A 6 24.69 6.03 0.57
N GLU A 7 23.68 6.84 0.28
CA GLU A 7 22.54 6.34 -0.48
C GLU A 7 23.02 5.77 -1.82
N PRO A 8 22.47 4.62 -2.24
CA PRO A 8 22.83 4.05 -3.51
C PRO A 8 22.57 5.07 -4.62
N THR A 9 23.54 5.22 -5.51
CA THR A 9 23.46 6.17 -6.63
C THR A 9 23.15 5.42 -7.91
N LEU A 10 22.24 5.96 -8.71
CA LEU A 10 21.86 5.42 -10.01
C LEU A 10 22.56 6.22 -11.11
N SER A 11 22.93 5.56 -12.21
CA SER A 11 23.30 6.31 -13.40
C SER A 11 22.07 7.01 -14.00
N GLY A 12 22.31 8.06 -14.79
CA GLY A 12 21.23 8.78 -15.46
C GLY A 12 20.56 7.91 -16.54
N PRO A 13 19.21 7.78 -16.54
CA PRO A 13 18.51 7.03 -17.57
C PRO A 13 18.73 7.65 -18.95
N ARG A 14 18.88 6.80 -19.97
CA ARG A 14 19.18 7.21 -21.35
C ARG A 14 17.95 7.17 -22.26
N GLY A 15 17.97 7.97 -23.33
CA GLY A 15 16.92 8.00 -24.35
C GLY A 15 15.53 8.34 -23.79
N LEU A 16 14.48 7.69 -24.31
CA LEU A 16 13.09 7.93 -23.92
C LEU A 16 12.84 7.64 -22.42
N ARG A 17 13.63 6.78 -21.77
CA ARG A 17 13.49 6.51 -20.34
C ARG A 17 13.81 7.72 -19.47
N ARG A 18 14.62 8.66 -19.97
CA ARG A 18 14.89 9.93 -19.28
C ARG A 18 13.62 10.76 -19.10
N LEU A 19 12.72 10.72 -20.07
CA LEU A 19 11.44 11.45 -20.01
C LEU A 19 10.43 10.77 -19.08
N LEU A 20 10.60 9.47 -18.82
CA LEU A 20 9.72 8.68 -17.96
C LEU A 20 10.23 8.57 -16.51
N ALA A 21 11.49 8.92 -16.27
CA ALA A 21 12.09 8.92 -14.94
C ALA A 21 11.42 9.95 -14.03
N LYS A 22 11.30 9.62 -12.75
CA LYS A 22 10.68 10.48 -11.75
C LYS A 22 11.70 11.47 -11.21
N ASP A 23 11.27 12.70 -11.00
CA ASP A 23 12.08 13.69 -10.27
C ASP A 23 12.21 13.21 -8.81
N PRO A 24 13.43 13.10 -8.24
CA PRO A 24 13.64 12.80 -6.83
C PRO A 24 12.80 13.67 -5.88
N LEU A 25 12.53 14.92 -6.27
CA LEU A 25 11.70 15.85 -5.50
C LEU A 25 10.22 15.46 -5.44
N GLU A 26 9.74 14.50 -6.26
CA GLU A 26 8.38 13.97 -6.15
C GLU A 26 8.12 13.23 -4.83
N SER A 27 9.19 12.78 -4.16
CA SER A 27 9.12 12.16 -2.82
C SER A 27 8.85 13.17 -1.69
N ASP A 28 9.04 14.47 -1.96
CA ASP A 28 8.79 15.53 -0.99
C ASP A 28 7.30 15.83 -0.89
N LEU A 29 6.67 15.21 0.10
CA LEU A 29 5.25 15.40 0.39
C LEU A 29 4.94 16.79 0.96
N SER A 30 5.95 17.59 1.36
CA SER A 30 5.70 18.96 1.88
C SER A 30 5.30 19.97 0.82
N ARG A 31 5.50 19.62 -0.45
CA ARG A 31 5.00 20.39 -1.59
C ARG A 31 3.52 20.12 -1.86
N ARG A 32 2.94 19.13 -1.19
CA ARG A 32 1.52 18.79 -1.23
C ARG A 32 0.91 19.34 0.06
N ARG A 33 -0.37 19.73 0.06
CA ARG A 33 -1.09 20.31 1.22
C ARG A 33 -1.30 19.32 2.38
N PHE A 34 -0.34 18.43 2.62
CA PHE A 34 -0.37 17.36 3.59
C PHE A 34 -0.07 17.98 4.95
N ARG A 35 -0.78 17.51 5.98
CA ARG A 35 -0.51 17.94 7.34
C ARG A 35 0.77 17.28 7.82
N HIS A 36 1.67 18.09 8.37
CA HIS A 36 2.90 17.60 8.98
C HIS A 36 2.77 17.68 10.49
N ARG A 37 2.65 16.52 11.13
CA ARG A 37 2.75 16.41 12.58
C ARG A 37 4.15 15.92 12.94
N GLY A 38 4.92 16.75 13.65
CA GLY A 38 6.26 16.41 14.13
C GLY A 38 7.30 16.08 13.04
N ALA A 39 8.55 15.92 13.45
CA ALA A 39 9.64 15.56 12.53
C ALA A 39 9.60 14.06 12.13
N GLN A 40 9.07 13.20 13.01
CA GLN A 40 9.11 11.74 12.84
C GLN A 40 8.16 11.25 11.73
N SER A 41 6.87 11.59 11.78
CA SER A 41 5.88 11.17 10.78
C SER A 41 6.23 11.71 9.38
N ARG A 42 6.69 12.97 9.30
CA ARG A 42 7.21 13.56 8.05
C ARG A 42 8.38 12.75 7.49
N THR A 43 9.32 12.35 8.33
CA THR A 43 10.49 11.58 7.92
C THR A 43 10.11 10.20 7.40
N VAL A 44 9.19 9.49 8.08
CA VAL A 44 8.77 8.14 7.70
C VAL A 44 8.07 8.11 6.34
N PHE A 45 7.12 9.01 6.09
CA PHE A 45 6.42 9.05 4.79
C PHE A 45 7.34 9.49 3.66
N THR A 46 8.19 10.50 3.90
CA THR A 46 9.17 10.98 2.91
C THR A 46 10.18 9.88 2.59
N ARG A 47 10.66 9.13 3.59
CA ARG A 47 11.58 8.00 3.38
C ARG A 47 10.94 6.90 2.53
N SER A 48 9.68 6.56 2.81
CA SER A 48 8.93 5.56 2.03
C SER A 48 8.76 5.98 0.56
N GLU A 49 8.35 7.23 0.31
CA GLU A 49 8.20 7.73 -1.07
C GLU A 49 9.54 7.94 -1.77
N ARG A 50 10.62 8.25 -1.04
CA ARG A 50 11.98 8.31 -1.59
C ARG A 50 12.43 6.93 -2.08
N SER A 51 12.18 5.89 -1.29
CA SER A 51 12.47 4.50 -1.70
C SER A 51 11.63 4.09 -2.90
N TYR A 52 10.34 4.46 -2.96
CA TYR A 52 9.51 4.26 -4.15
C TYR A 52 10.10 4.94 -5.40
N VAL A 53 10.47 6.23 -5.30
CA VAL A 53 11.07 6.96 -6.43
C VAL A 53 12.41 6.33 -6.84
N PHE A 54 13.23 5.92 -5.88
CA PHE A 54 14.49 5.23 -6.14
C PHE A 54 14.26 3.96 -6.95
N GLY A 55 13.40 3.05 -6.49
CA GLY A 55 13.17 1.78 -7.18
C GLY A 55 12.54 1.96 -8.57
N TYR A 56 11.67 2.96 -8.74
CA TYR A 56 11.16 3.33 -10.06
C TYR A 56 12.29 3.75 -11.00
N ASN A 57 13.17 4.64 -10.52
CA ASN A 57 14.29 5.14 -11.31
C ASN A 57 15.36 4.08 -11.56
N ALA A 58 15.56 3.13 -10.64
CA ALA A 58 16.47 2.00 -10.83
C ALA A 58 16.10 1.19 -12.07
N VAL A 59 14.81 0.90 -12.27
CA VAL A 59 14.32 0.26 -13.51
C VAL A 59 14.50 1.15 -14.74
N MET A 60 14.28 2.46 -14.63
CA MET A 60 14.50 3.39 -15.75
C MET A 60 15.98 3.45 -16.16
N SER A 61 16.90 3.37 -15.19
CA SER A 61 18.34 3.33 -15.41
C SER A 61 18.88 1.95 -15.79
N GLN A 62 18.04 0.90 -15.78
CA GLN A 62 18.45 -0.50 -16.00
C GLN A 62 19.39 -1.04 -14.91
N GLU A 63 19.20 -0.58 -13.69
CA GLU A 63 19.97 -0.95 -12.49
C GLU A 63 19.01 -1.46 -11.40
N ALA A 64 18.03 -2.28 -11.78
CA ALA A 64 16.97 -2.75 -10.86
C ALA A 64 17.54 -3.56 -9.68
N GLU A 65 18.69 -4.20 -9.86
CA GLU A 65 19.45 -4.91 -8.84
C GLU A 65 19.88 -4.00 -7.67
N LYS A 66 20.05 -2.70 -7.89
CA LYS A 66 20.39 -1.74 -6.82
C LYS A 66 19.27 -1.52 -5.81
N VAL A 67 18.07 -2.01 -6.09
CA VAL A 67 16.98 -2.05 -5.09
C VAL A 67 17.40 -2.87 -3.87
N GLU A 68 18.26 -3.88 -4.02
CA GLU A 68 18.75 -4.69 -2.90
C GLU A 68 19.68 -3.93 -1.95
N GLU A 69 20.30 -2.83 -2.41
CA GLU A 69 21.15 -1.96 -1.60
C GLU A 69 20.33 -1.06 -0.65
N ILE A 70 19.01 -0.95 -0.87
CA ILE A 70 18.10 -0.23 0.02
C ILE A 70 17.93 -1.02 1.32
N PRO A 71 17.93 -0.35 2.49
CA PRO A 71 17.63 -0.99 3.78
C PRO A 71 16.37 -1.86 3.72
N GLU A 72 16.41 -3.01 4.39
CA GLU A 72 15.37 -4.04 4.31
C GLU A 72 13.97 -3.46 4.62
N ASP A 73 13.90 -2.54 5.59
CA ASP A 73 12.65 -1.96 6.07
C ASP A 73 12.00 -1.04 5.02
N GLN A 74 12.79 -0.56 4.08
CA GLN A 74 12.36 0.30 2.98
C GLN A 74 12.33 -0.41 1.61
N ARG A 75 12.98 -1.58 1.50
CA ARG A 75 13.07 -2.36 0.26
C ARG A 75 11.69 -2.68 -0.35
N PRO A 76 10.62 -3.00 0.43
CA PRO A 76 9.30 -3.17 -0.16
C PRO A 76 8.79 -1.94 -0.90
N PHE A 77 9.04 -0.72 -0.41
CA PHE A 77 8.64 0.51 -1.13
C PHE A 77 9.45 0.71 -2.40
N ALA A 78 10.74 0.36 -2.39
CA ALA A 78 11.55 0.37 -3.61
C ALA A 78 11.05 -0.65 -4.64
N TYR A 79 10.64 -1.85 -4.21
CA TYR A 79 10.00 -2.81 -5.11
C TYR A 79 8.62 -2.38 -5.62
N GLU A 80 7.85 -1.63 -4.84
CA GLU A 80 6.64 -0.95 -5.31
C GLU A 80 6.98 0.01 -6.47
N GLY A 81 8.04 0.80 -6.33
CA GLY A 81 8.56 1.68 -7.37
C GLY A 81 9.02 0.94 -8.63
N ALA A 82 9.84 -0.09 -8.45
CA ALA A 82 10.36 -0.91 -9.54
C ALA A 82 9.21 -1.57 -10.33
N ALA A 83 8.22 -2.14 -9.63
CA ALA A 83 7.06 -2.74 -10.25
C ALA A 83 6.20 -1.69 -11.00
N ALA A 84 6.08 -0.47 -10.48
CA ALA A 84 5.42 0.62 -11.18
C ALA A 84 6.13 0.97 -12.49
N ALA A 85 7.47 1.09 -12.48
CA ALA A 85 8.25 1.34 -13.69
C ALA A 85 8.18 0.19 -14.71
N CYS A 86 8.26 -1.06 -14.25
CA CYS A 86 8.08 -2.24 -15.12
C CYS A 86 6.68 -2.22 -15.77
N THR A 87 5.64 -1.96 -14.99
CA THR A 87 4.25 -1.89 -15.49
C THR A 87 4.06 -0.72 -16.46
N MET A 88 4.64 0.45 -16.16
CA MET A 88 4.66 1.61 -17.07
C MET A 88 5.22 1.22 -18.44
N LEU A 89 6.43 0.64 -18.44
CA LEU A 89 7.09 0.22 -19.67
C LEU A 89 6.30 -0.87 -20.39
N ASP A 90 5.72 -1.81 -19.66
CA ASP A 90 4.94 -2.89 -20.26
C ASP A 90 3.67 -2.40 -20.95
N LEU A 91 3.01 -1.38 -20.38
CA LEU A 91 1.84 -0.73 -20.98
C LEU A 91 2.22 0.12 -22.19
N LEU A 92 3.28 0.93 -22.10
CA LEU A 92 3.73 1.79 -23.20
C LEU A 92 4.31 1.01 -24.38
N THR A 93 4.93 -0.15 -24.11
CA THR A 93 5.55 -1.00 -25.15
C THR A 93 4.69 -2.20 -25.54
N LEU A 94 3.47 -2.31 -25.01
CA LEU A 94 2.52 -3.40 -25.28
C LEU A 94 3.10 -4.81 -25.09
N THR A 95 4.04 -4.97 -24.16
CA THR A 95 4.76 -6.23 -23.91
C THR A 95 4.03 -7.17 -22.95
N ARG A 96 2.72 -6.94 -22.74
CA ARG A 96 1.79 -7.83 -22.01
C ARG A 96 2.26 -8.22 -20.59
N GLY A 97 2.88 -7.29 -19.87
CA GLY A 97 3.28 -7.50 -18.48
C GLY A 97 4.56 -8.33 -18.30
N ARG A 98 5.39 -8.48 -19.35
CA ARG A 98 6.62 -9.29 -19.30
C ARG A 98 7.57 -8.82 -18.19
N ARG A 99 7.86 -7.53 -18.08
CA ARG A 99 8.83 -7.01 -17.10
C ARG A 99 8.30 -7.13 -15.67
N LEU A 100 7.02 -6.85 -15.47
CA LEU A 100 6.40 -7.07 -14.16
C LEU A 100 6.46 -8.55 -13.76
N HIS A 101 6.22 -9.46 -14.71
CA HIS A 101 6.30 -10.90 -14.46
C HIS A 101 7.74 -11.34 -14.12
N GLU A 102 8.74 -10.90 -14.88
CA GLU A 102 10.16 -11.17 -14.60
C GLU A 102 10.57 -10.65 -13.21
N LEU A 103 10.13 -9.45 -12.84
CA LEU A 103 10.38 -8.88 -11.52
C LEU A 103 9.76 -9.74 -10.40
N LEU A 104 8.50 -10.15 -10.56
CA LEU A 104 7.75 -10.97 -9.60
C LEU A 104 8.27 -12.41 -9.49
N ALA A 105 8.89 -12.94 -10.55
CA ALA A 105 9.49 -14.26 -10.60
C ALA A 105 10.95 -14.27 -10.12
N GLY A 106 11.60 -13.11 -10.06
CA GLY A 106 12.96 -12.96 -9.57
C GLY A 106 13.02 -12.09 -8.30
N PRO A 107 13.65 -10.91 -8.36
CA PRO A 107 14.05 -10.17 -7.17
C PRO A 107 12.88 -9.71 -6.29
N ALA A 108 11.68 -9.47 -6.85
CA ALA A 108 10.49 -9.10 -6.06
C ALA A 108 9.64 -10.30 -5.59
N GLN A 109 10.15 -11.54 -5.65
CA GLN A 109 9.36 -12.74 -5.29
C GLN A 109 8.84 -12.71 -3.84
N HIS A 110 9.59 -12.11 -2.92
CA HIS A 110 9.19 -11.90 -1.51
C HIS A 110 8.41 -10.59 -1.30
N HIS A 111 8.39 -9.71 -2.31
CA HIS A 111 7.75 -8.39 -2.27
C HIS A 111 6.50 -8.31 -3.15
N ARG A 112 5.84 -9.44 -3.43
CA ARG A 112 4.66 -9.52 -4.33
C ARG A 112 3.57 -8.52 -3.97
N HIS A 113 3.27 -8.34 -2.67
CA HIS A 113 2.26 -7.38 -2.23
C HIS A 113 2.60 -5.96 -2.69
N ALA A 114 3.83 -5.51 -2.41
CA ALA A 114 4.33 -4.20 -2.83
C ALA A 114 4.39 -4.07 -4.36
N ALA A 115 4.82 -5.12 -5.06
CA ALA A 115 4.89 -5.10 -6.51
C ALA A 115 3.49 -4.93 -7.17
N TYR A 116 2.44 -5.58 -6.65
CA TYR A 116 1.08 -5.38 -7.17
C TYR A 116 0.52 -3.98 -6.86
N LEU A 117 0.81 -3.41 -5.68
CA LEU A 117 0.50 -2.01 -5.39
C LEU A 117 1.18 -1.10 -6.43
N GLY A 118 2.47 -1.33 -6.69
CA GLY A 118 3.27 -0.60 -7.68
C GLY A 118 2.67 -0.64 -9.08
N ALA A 119 2.25 -1.82 -9.53
CA ALA A 119 1.56 -1.97 -10.80
C ALA A 119 0.31 -1.08 -10.87
N GLY A 120 -0.48 -1.04 -9.79
CA GLY A 120 -1.62 -0.13 -9.64
C GLY A 120 -1.26 1.36 -9.76
N ARG A 121 -0.15 1.77 -9.13
CA ARG A 121 0.34 3.16 -9.24
C ARG A 121 0.67 3.53 -10.69
N ALA A 122 1.25 2.61 -11.47
CA ALA A 122 1.53 2.85 -12.89
C ALA A 122 0.26 3.06 -13.73
N TYR A 123 -0.80 2.27 -13.47
CA TYR A 123 -2.11 2.48 -14.11
C TYR A 123 -2.66 3.88 -13.82
N ALA A 124 -2.56 4.35 -12.56
CA ALA A 124 -3.01 5.67 -12.17
C ALA A 124 -2.21 6.80 -12.85
N LEU A 125 -0.89 6.63 -12.98
CA LEU A 125 -0.01 7.57 -13.70
C LEU A 125 -0.38 7.71 -15.18
N LEU A 126 -0.73 6.60 -15.86
CA LEU A 126 -1.24 6.64 -17.25
C LEU A 126 -2.72 7.00 -17.36
N ARG A 127 -3.42 7.14 -16.23
CA ARG A 127 -4.88 7.32 -16.18
C ARG A 127 -5.65 6.18 -16.87
N LEU A 128 -5.10 4.96 -16.82
CA LEU A 128 -5.71 3.74 -17.32
C LEU A 128 -6.37 2.99 -16.17
N ARG A 129 -7.53 2.38 -16.41
CA ARG A 129 -8.18 1.52 -15.40
C ARG A 129 -7.41 0.18 -15.30
N PRO A 130 -7.16 -0.35 -14.09
CA PRO A 130 -6.42 -1.60 -13.89
C PRO A 130 -7.29 -2.84 -14.18
N VAL A 131 -7.86 -2.95 -15.38
CA VAL A 131 -8.83 -4.01 -15.74
C VAL A 131 -8.21 -5.21 -16.45
N TRP A 132 -7.16 -4.99 -17.24
CA TRP A 132 -6.74 -5.94 -18.28
C TRP A 132 -5.36 -6.56 -18.08
N GLY A 133 -4.40 -5.88 -17.46
CA GLY A 133 -3.00 -6.33 -17.46
C GLY A 133 -2.59 -7.29 -16.36
N ALA A 134 -3.52 -8.06 -15.80
CA ALA A 134 -3.24 -8.99 -14.71
C ALA A 134 -3.75 -10.43 -14.96
N ARG A 135 -4.01 -10.82 -16.22
CA ARG A 135 -4.45 -12.19 -16.56
C ARG A 135 -3.47 -13.29 -16.13
N ARG A 136 -2.17 -12.96 -16.00
CA ARG A 136 -1.10 -13.87 -15.52
C ARG A 136 -0.68 -13.61 -14.06
N ALA A 137 -1.32 -12.66 -13.39
CA ALA A 137 -1.06 -12.37 -11.99
C ALA A 137 -1.73 -13.40 -11.08
N HIS A 138 -1.23 -13.55 -9.85
CA HIS A 138 -1.93 -14.32 -8.83
C HIS A 138 -3.37 -13.77 -8.70
N PRO A 139 -4.41 -14.61 -8.90
CA PRO A 139 -5.76 -14.11 -9.17
C PRO A 139 -6.36 -13.21 -8.08
N LEU A 140 -5.97 -13.41 -6.82
CA LEU A 140 -6.38 -12.56 -5.70
C LEU A 140 -5.47 -11.34 -5.50
N LEU A 141 -4.17 -11.46 -5.72
CA LEU A 141 -3.24 -10.35 -5.43
C LEU A 141 -3.32 -9.24 -6.48
N ARG A 142 -3.85 -9.54 -7.68
CA ARG A 142 -4.12 -8.49 -8.68
C ARG A 142 -5.11 -7.42 -8.20
N TRP A 143 -5.96 -7.72 -7.22
CA TRP A 143 -6.83 -6.72 -6.62
C TRP A 143 -6.02 -5.65 -5.87
N LEU A 144 -4.81 -5.96 -5.39
CA LEU A 144 -3.89 -4.95 -4.83
C LEU A 144 -3.47 -3.90 -5.87
N ALA A 145 -3.56 -4.19 -7.17
CA ALA A 145 -3.36 -3.17 -8.19
C ALA A 145 -4.50 -2.13 -8.20
N VAL A 146 -5.71 -2.47 -7.76
CA VAL A 146 -6.80 -1.51 -7.58
C VAL A 146 -6.54 -0.63 -6.34
N ASP A 147 -5.99 -1.19 -5.27
CA ASP A 147 -5.55 -0.45 -4.09
C ASP A 147 -4.44 0.54 -4.45
N GLY A 148 -3.36 0.05 -5.07
CA GLY A 148 -2.25 0.90 -5.50
C GLY A 148 -2.68 1.99 -6.48
N PHE A 149 -3.65 1.68 -7.36
CA PHE A 149 -4.30 2.67 -8.21
C PHE A 149 -5.04 3.73 -7.38
N GLY A 150 -5.83 3.32 -6.38
CA GLY A 150 -6.54 4.22 -5.47
C GLY A 150 -5.62 5.18 -4.72
N PHE A 151 -4.50 4.67 -4.21
CA PHE A 151 -3.48 5.48 -3.55
C PHE A 151 -2.89 6.52 -4.49
N GLN A 152 -2.34 6.11 -5.64
CA GLN A 152 -1.66 7.02 -6.55
C GLN A 152 -2.61 7.99 -7.25
N TRP A 153 -3.80 7.53 -7.64
CA TRP A 153 -4.82 8.39 -8.25
C TRP A 153 -5.18 9.53 -7.30
N SER A 154 -5.35 9.20 -6.03
CA SER A 154 -5.70 10.16 -4.99
C SER A 154 -4.53 11.05 -4.60
N LEU A 155 -3.31 10.52 -4.58
CA LEU A 155 -2.08 11.29 -4.34
C LEU A 155 -1.90 12.38 -5.40
N SER A 156 -2.19 12.06 -6.66
CA SER A 156 -2.15 13.02 -7.78
C SER A 156 -3.35 13.97 -7.84
N ARG A 157 -4.40 13.74 -7.03
CA ARG A 157 -5.67 14.49 -7.08
C ARG A 157 -6.23 14.76 -5.67
N ALA A 158 -5.36 15.14 -4.73
CA ALA A 158 -5.73 15.28 -3.32
C ALA A 158 -6.92 16.22 -3.12
N ASP A 159 -7.00 17.35 -3.84
CA ASP A 159 -8.13 18.28 -3.72
C ASP A 159 -9.47 17.63 -4.08
N ARG A 160 -9.51 16.83 -5.16
CA ARG A 160 -10.72 16.15 -5.62
C ARG A 160 -11.07 14.93 -4.77
N MET A 161 -10.06 14.19 -4.32
CA MET A 161 -10.27 12.93 -3.62
C MET A 161 -10.48 13.14 -2.13
N VAL A 162 -9.77 14.08 -1.51
CA VAL A 162 -9.82 14.37 -0.07
C VAL A 162 -10.74 15.54 0.25
N GLY A 163 -10.69 16.61 -0.55
CA GLY A 163 -11.55 17.79 -0.36
C GLY A 163 -12.97 17.56 -0.85
N GLU A 164 -13.12 17.35 -2.16
CA GLU A 164 -14.41 17.13 -2.82
C GLU A 164 -14.96 15.71 -2.61
N ARG A 165 -14.12 14.76 -2.16
CA ARG A 165 -14.51 13.37 -1.84
C ARG A 165 -15.15 12.62 -3.02
N THR A 166 -14.71 12.93 -4.24
CA THR A 166 -15.19 12.30 -5.46
C THR A 166 -14.81 10.81 -5.54
N MET A 167 -15.42 10.09 -6.49
CA MET A 167 -15.07 8.72 -6.85
C MET A 167 -14.88 8.70 -8.37
N PRO A 168 -13.73 8.24 -8.90
CA PRO A 168 -13.60 8.05 -10.33
C PRO A 168 -14.63 7.02 -10.83
N ASP A 169 -15.05 7.16 -12.08
CA ASP A 169 -15.89 6.14 -12.71
C ASP A 169 -15.09 4.84 -12.81
N LEU A 170 -15.46 3.86 -11.98
CA LEU A 170 -14.86 2.54 -11.87
C LEU A 170 -15.92 1.49 -12.20
N LEU A 171 -15.45 0.33 -12.62
CA LEU A 171 -16.29 -0.64 -13.32
C LEU A 171 -17.39 -1.25 -12.46
N THR A 172 -17.12 -1.46 -11.17
CA THR A 172 -18.04 -2.12 -10.25
C THR A 172 -17.84 -1.57 -8.84
N ARG A 173 -18.86 -1.73 -7.96
CA ARG A 173 -18.77 -1.36 -6.53
C ARG A 173 -17.56 -1.98 -5.83
N ALA A 174 -17.27 -3.21 -6.24
CA ALA A 174 -16.08 -3.98 -5.91
C ALA A 174 -14.76 -3.24 -6.18
N HIS A 175 -14.60 -2.63 -7.35
CA HIS A 175 -13.43 -1.79 -7.64
C HIS A 175 -13.42 -0.52 -6.79
N CYS A 176 -14.58 0.09 -6.54
CA CYS A 176 -14.68 1.26 -5.66
C CYS A 176 -14.24 0.95 -4.23
N ALA A 177 -14.64 -0.20 -3.68
CA ALA A 177 -14.24 -0.64 -2.35
C ALA A 177 -12.71 -0.77 -2.24
N VAL A 178 -12.07 -1.50 -3.17
CA VAL A 178 -10.61 -1.68 -3.14
C VAL A 178 -9.87 -0.37 -3.46
N PHE A 179 -10.43 0.49 -4.32
CA PHE A 179 -9.93 1.85 -4.52
C PHE A 179 -9.92 2.63 -3.20
N ASP A 180 -10.98 2.53 -2.40
CA ASP A 180 -11.09 3.20 -1.11
C ASP A 180 -10.10 2.65 -0.08
N GLN A 181 -9.63 1.40 -0.19
CA GLN A 181 -8.49 0.91 0.61
C GLN A 181 -7.21 1.69 0.26
N GLY A 182 -6.94 1.90 -1.02
CA GLY A 182 -5.84 2.76 -1.48
C GLY A 182 -5.98 4.23 -1.06
N LEU A 183 -7.20 4.78 -1.13
CA LEU A 183 -7.49 6.13 -0.63
C LEU A 183 -7.30 6.22 0.89
N GLY A 184 -7.71 5.20 1.65
CA GLY A 184 -7.50 5.12 3.10
C GLY A 184 -6.02 5.16 3.47
N ARG A 185 -5.16 4.41 2.74
CA ARG A 185 -3.71 4.50 2.88
C ARG A 185 -3.21 5.93 2.63
N LEU A 186 -3.75 6.62 1.62
CA LEU A 186 -3.40 8.02 1.38
C LEU A 186 -3.88 8.95 2.50
N LEU A 187 -5.08 8.76 3.05
CA LEU A 187 -5.59 9.61 4.13
C LEU A 187 -4.65 9.58 5.35
N TRP A 188 -4.07 8.42 5.65
CA TRP A 188 -3.03 8.29 6.68
C TRP A 188 -1.82 9.20 6.41
N TYR A 189 -1.32 9.21 5.18
CA TYR A 189 -0.21 10.08 4.76
C TYR A 189 -0.62 11.56 4.76
N HIS A 190 -1.82 11.85 4.28
CA HIS A 190 -2.35 13.21 4.11
C HIS A 190 -2.55 13.92 5.45
N GLU A 191 -3.03 13.20 6.46
CA GLU A 191 -3.23 13.72 7.82
C GLU A 191 -2.02 13.48 8.74
N GLY A 192 -0.88 13.05 8.18
CA GLY A 192 0.37 12.96 8.92
C GLY A 192 0.40 11.88 10.01
N GLY A 193 -0.39 10.82 9.87
CA GLY A 193 -0.51 9.75 10.87
C GLY A 193 -1.29 10.13 12.12
N ALA A 194 -2.07 11.21 12.10
CA ALA A 194 -2.85 11.67 13.25
C ALA A 194 -4.22 10.97 13.34
N PRO A 195 -4.50 10.15 14.38
CA PRO A 195 -5.74 9.38 14.47
C PRO A 195 -7.02 10.22 14.42
N ASP A 196 -7.03 11.35 15.14
CA ASP A 196 -8.20 12.23 15.22
C ASP A 196 -8.50 12.90 13.88
N ASP A 197 -7.46 13.37 13.19
CA ASP A 197 -7.60 14.02 11.89
C ASP A 197 -8.04 13.03 10.80
N VAL A 198 -7.46 11.83 10.79
CA VAL A 198 -7.87 10.75 9.89
C VAL A 198 -9.33 10.35 10.15
N SER A 199 -9.72 10.21 11.43
CA SER A 199 -11.10 9.90 11.80
C SER A 199 -12.07 10.99 11.35
N ALA A 200 -11.75 12.26 11.61
CA ALA A 200 -12.56 13.40 11.16
C ALA A 200 -12.67 13.43 9.63
N ARG A 201 -11.58 13.12 8.94
CA ARG A 201 -11.57 13.05 7.47
C ARG A 201 -12.45 11.94 6.94
N ILE A 202 -12.35 10.72 7.48
CA ILE A 202 -13.20 9.58 7.12
C ILE A 202 -14.68 9.87 7.42
N GLY A 203 -14.96 10.55 8.54
CA GLY A 203 -16.30 11.02 8.91
C GLY A 203 -16.96 11.94 7.87
N GLY A 204 -16.18 12.54 6.97
CA GLY A 204 -16.68 13.32 5.84
C GLY A 204 -17.14 12.49 4.63
N TYR A 205 -16.82 11.20 4.55
CA TYR A 205 -17.23 10.33 3.45
C TYR A 205 -18.58 9.68 3.71
N ALA A 206 -19.27 9.29 2.64
CA ALA A 206 -20.50 8.50 2.73
C ALA A 206 -20.23 7.17 3.45
N ILE A 207 -21.14 6.77 4.35
CA ILE A 207 -21.01 5.58 5.21
C ILE A 207 -20.57 4.32 4.44
N PRO A 208 -21.12 4.00 3.25
CA PRO A 208 -20.72 2.80 2.51
C PRO A 208 -19.25 2.74 2.09
N ARG A 209 -18.51 3.86 2.12
CA ARG A 209 -17.09 3.94 1.76
C ARG A 209 -16.15 3.79 2.95
N ARG A 210 -16.63 4.08 4.17
CA ARG A 210 -15.78 4.24 5.35
C ARG A 210 -15.09 2.96 5.79
N ALA A 211 -15.76 1.82 5.65
CA ALA A 211 -15.19 0.51 5.96
C ALA A 211 -13.85 0.26 5.24
N ASP A 212 -13.83 0.48 3.93
CA ASP A 212 -12.64 0.27 3.11
C ASP A 212 -11.56 1.33 3.37
N LEU A 213 -11.94 2.58 3.62
CA LEU A 213 -11.02 3.62 4.06
C LEU A 213 -10.30 3.22 5.36
N TRP A 214 -11.04 2.68 6.35
CA TRP A 214 -10.47 2.18 7.59
C TRP A 214 -9.54 0.98 7.39
N SER A 215 -9.85 0.08 6.45
CA SER A 215 -8.93 -1.00 6.08
C SER A 215 -7.63 -0.45 5.48
N GLY A 216 -7.72 0.58 4.63
CA GLY A 216 -6.55 1.27 4.09
C GLY A 216 -5.70 1.94 5.17
N VAL A 217 -6.34 2.65 6.09
CA VAL A 217 -5.67 3.29 7.24
C VAL A 217 -4.97 2.27 8.12
N GLY A 218 -5.64 1.17 8.45
CA GLY A 218 -5.04 0.09 9.26
C GLY A 218 -3.83 -0.53 8.60
N PHE A 219 -3.88 -0.69 7.27
CA PHE A 219 -2.71 -1.13 6.50
C PHE A 219 -1.57 -0.12 6.59
N ALA A 220 -1.81 1.17 6.29
CA ALA A 220 -0.75 2.18 6.28
C ALA A 220 -0.14 2.41 7.66
N ALA A 221 -0.96 2.45 8.71
CA ALA A 221 -0.50 2.62 10.09
C ALA A 221 0.44 1.48 10.54
N ALA A 222 0.16 0.23 10.15
CA ALA A 222 1.01 -0.91 10.49
C ALA A 222 2.21 -1.09 9.53
N TYR A 223 2.00 -0.88 8.23
CA TYR A 223 3.00 -1.14 7.19
C TYR A 223 4.04 -0.03 7.09
N THR A 224 3.57 1.22 7.03
CA THR A 224 4.39 2.42 6.89
C THR A 224 4.77 2.99 8.25
N GLY A 225 3.87 2.91 9.25
CA GLY A 225 4.08 3.55 10.55
C GLY A 225 3.70 5.04 10.52
N GLY A 226 4.34 5.83 11.38
CA GLY A 226 4.12 7.29 11.45
C GLY A 226 3.26 7.75 12.63
N ALA A 227 2.99 6.87 13.60
CA ALA A 227 2.33 7.18 14.85
C ALA A 227 2.92 6.34 15.99
N GLU A 228 2.90 6.87 17.20
CA GLU A 228 3.34 6.17 18.42
C GLU A 228 2.27 5.19 18.93
N ALA A 229 2.67 4.27 19.82
CA ALA A 229 1.77 3.26 20.39
C ALA A 229 0.47 3.84 20.99
N HIS A 230 0.58 4.94 21.75
CA HIS A 230 -0.58 5.58 22.37
C HIS A 230 -1.54 6.20 21.33
N GLU A 231 -1.02 6.68 20.21
CA GLU A 231 -1.80 7.20 19.10
C GLU A 231 -2.47 6.06 18.32
N LEU A 232 -1.75 4.97 18.09
CA LEU A 232 -2.32 3.76 17.49
C LEU A 232 -3.48 3.21 18.34
N TRP A 233 -3.40 3.31 19.67
CA TRP A 233 -4.53 2.96 20.53
C TRP A 233 -5.74 3.87 20.27
N TRP A 234 -5.56 5.19 20.21
CA TRP A 234 -6.65 6.10 19.85
C TRP A 234 -7.24 5.82 18.47
N LEU A 235 -6.43 5.41 17.50
CA LEU A 235 -6.90 5.00 16.18
C LEU A 235 -7.90 3.83 16.26
N THR A 236 -7.68 2.91 17.20
CA THR A 236 -8.61 1.80 17.46
C THR A 236 -9.93 2.27 18.03
N GLU A 237 -9.90 3.20 18.98
CA GLU A 237 -11.11 3.80 19.58
C GLU A 237 -11.92 4.57 18.53
N ARG A 238 -11.25 5.34 17.66
CA ARG A 238 -11.90 6.06 16.56
C ARG A 238 -12.56 5.14 15.55
N ALA A 239 -11.86 4.08 15.13
CA ALA A 239 -12.42 3.06 14.25
C ALA A 239 -13.58 2.31 14.91
N GLY A 240 -13.52 2.07 16.23
CA GLY A 240 -14.59 1.48 17.01
C GLY A 240 -15.84 2.36 17.07
N ALA A 241 -15.67 3.64 17.36
CA ALA A 241 -16.76 4.62 17.42
C ALA A 241 -17.47 4.80 16.06
N ASP A 242 -16.76 4.68 14.94
CA ASP A 242 -17.34 4.70 13.59
C ASP A 242 -17.90 3.31 13.16
N GLY A 243 -17.71 2.26 13.96
CA GLY A 243 -18.23 0.90 13.70
C GLY A 243 -17.37 0.02 12.79
N PHE A 244 -16.12 0.41 12.52
CA PHE A 244 -15.22 -0.24 11.55
C PHE A 244 -13.94 -0.81 12.16
N ARG A 245 -13.93 -1.10 13.47
CA ARG A 245 -12.79 -1.69 14.19
C ARG A 245 -12.22 -2.95 13.51
N ALA A 246 -13.09 -3.84 13.02
CA ALA A 246 -12.70 -5.06 12.33
C ALA A 246 -12.01 -4.79 10.98
N TYR A 247 -12.40 -3.72 10.27
CA TYR A 247 -11.77 -3.33 9.01
C TYR A 247 -10.37 -2.76 9.25
N LEU A 248 -10.20 -1.92 10.27
CA LEU A 248 -8.87 -1.45 10.71
C LEU A 248 -7.95 -2.64 11.02
N ALA A 249 -8.44 -3.62 11.79
CA ALA A 249 -7.68 -4.82 12.14
C ALA A 249 -7.33 -5.69 10.91
N GLN A 250 -8.25 -5.84 9.95
CA GLN A 250 -7.97 -6.52 8.69
C GLN A 250 -6.83 -5.86 7.92
N GLY A 251 -6.85 -4.52 7.80
CA GLY A 251 -5.78 -3.76 7.17
C GLY A 251 -4.43 -4.02 7.83
N CYS A 252 -4.39 -3.99 9.16
CA CYS A 252 -3.20 -4.32 9.95
C CYS A 252 -2.72 -5.76 9.69
N ALA A 253 -3.61 -6.75 9.68
CA ALA A 253 -3.27 -8.14 9.40
C ALA A 253 -2.62 -8.32 8.02
N PHE A 254 -3.13 -7.64 6.98
CA PHE A 254 -2.51 -7.64 5.66
C PHE A 254 -1.12 -7.01 5.65
N ALA A 255 -0.95 -5.89 6.34
CA ALA A 255 0.34 -5.21 6.46
C ALA A 255 1.40 -6.11 7.11
N VAL A 256 1.04 -6.75 8.23
CA VAL A 256 1.92 -7.67 8.95
C VAL A 256 2.26 -8.88 8.08
N ALA A 257 1.28 -9.50 7.43
CA ALA A 257 1.51 -10.63 6.53
C ALA A 257 2.39 -10.24 5.32
N ALA A 258 2.25 -9.01 4.80
CA ALA A 258 3.11 -8.50 3.74
C ALA A 258 4.56 -8.32 4.23
N ARG A 259 4.77 -7.80 5.45
CA ARG A 259 6.10 -7.62 6.06
C ARG A 259 6.79 -8.96 6.34
N LEU A 260 6.12 -9.89 7.02
CA LEU A 260 6.67 -11.22 7.29
C LEU A 260 7.07 -11.96 6.01
N ARG A 261 6.25 -11.89 4.95
CA ARG A 261 6.60 -12.49 3.64
C ARG A 261 7.80 -11.83 2.96
N SER A 262 8.07 -10.55 3.25
CA SER A 262 9.21 -9.82 2.71
C SER A 262 10.54 -10.06 3.44
N GLY A 263 10.53 -10.88 4.50
CA GLY A 263 11.73 -11.33 5.21
C GLY A 263 12.11 -10.50 6.44
N GLU A 264 11.49 -9.33 6.64
CA GLU A 264 11.74 -8.49 7.81
C GLU A 264 10.43 -7.97 8.41
N LEU A 265 10.33 -8.00 9.74
CA LEU A 265 9.27 -7.38 10.50
C LEU A 265 9.82 -6.16 11.25
N PRO A 266 9.63 -4.94 10.75
CA PRO A 266 10.08 -3.73 11.43
C PRO A 266 9.45 -3.55 12.81
N ASP A 267 10.18 -2.94 13.75
CA ASP A 267 9.73 -2.71 15.13
C ASP A 267 8.38 -2.00 15.21
N HIS A 268 8.14 -0.99 14.36
CA HIS A 268 6.86 -0.28 14.34
C HIS A 268 5.70 -1.17 13.90
N THR A 269 5.94 -2.10 12.97
CA THR A 269 4.92 -3.08 12.54
C THR A 269 4.66 -4.09 13.66
N ALA A 270 5.72 -4.58 14.31
CA ALA A 270 5.62 -5.49 15.45
C ALA A 270 4.85 -4.89 16.63
N GLN A 271 5.07 -3.60 16.91
CA GLN A 271 4.34 -2.83 17.93
C GLN A 271 2.88 -2.55 17.51
N ALA A 272 2.63 -2.26 16.23
CA ALA A 272 1.30 -1.95 15.74
C ALA A 272 0.35 -3.15 15.77
N ALA A 273 0.85 -4.38 15.54
CA ALA A 273 0.03 -5.59 15.49
C ALA A 273 -0.83 -5.83 16.76
N PRO A 274 -0.27 -5.89 17.99
CA PRO A 274 -1.08 -6.11 19.19
C PRO A 274 -2.04 -4.97 19.48
N ILE A 275 -1.74 -3.74 19.04
CA ILE A 275 -2.62 -2.57 19.26
C ILE A 275 -3.76 -2.58 18.24
N LEU A 276 -3.43 -2.57 16.95
CA LEU A 276 -4.40 -2.42 15.87
C LEU A 276 -5.16 -3.70 15.58
N ALA A 277 -4.56 -4.88 15.72
CA ALA A 277 -5.24 -6.15 15.48
C ALA A 277 -5.63 -6.88 16.78
N GLY A 278 -5.15 -6.45 17.96
CA GLY A 278 -5.40 -7.17 19.21
C GLY A 278 -4.68 -8.53 19.29
N ALA A 279 -3.69 -8.77 18.42
CA ALA A 279 -2.99 -10.04 18.28
C ALA A 279 -1.50 -9.83 17.95
N GLY A 280 -0.67 -10.80 18.31
CA GLY A 280 0.75 -10.77 17.92
C GLY A 280 0.94 -10.85 16.39
N PRO A 281 2.11 -10.45 15.86
CA PRO A 281 2.34 -10.39 14.42
C PRO A 281 2.07 -11.71 13.68
N GLU A 282 2.62 -12.82 14.17
CA GLU A 282 2.43 -14.15 13.60
C GLU A 282 0.95 -14.58 13.59
N GLU A 283 0.24 -14.32 14.68
CA GLU A 283 -1.17 -14.65 14.78
C GLU A 283 -2.00 -13.83 13.77
N ALA A 284 -1.79 -12.52 13.72
CA ALA A 284 -2.51 -11.63 12.79
C ALA A 284 -2.24 -12.03 11.33
N ALA A 285 -0.99 -12.34 10.98
CA ALA A 285 -0.64 -12.81 9.64
C ALA A 285 -1.29 -14.15 9.30
N SER A 286 -1.33 -15.09 10.26
CA SER A 286 -1.96 -16.41 10.08
C SER A 286 -3.44 -16.32 9.71
N TRP A 287 -4.15 -15.24 10.09
CA TRP A 287 -5.53 -15.04 9.68
C TRP A 287 -5.65 -14.87 8.17
N THR A 288 -4.69 -14.17 7.56
CA THR A 288 -4.65 -13.97 6.11
C THR A 288 -4.36 -15.28 5.38
N ASP A 289 -3.44 -16.09 5.89
CA ASP A 289 -3.09 -17.37 5.27
C ASP A 289 -4.20 -18.41 5.43
N ARG A 290 -4.79 -18.55 6.63
CA ARG A 290 -5.93 -19.44 6.85
C ARG A 290 -7.14 -19.06 5.99
N ALA A 291 -7.42 -17.75 5.88
CA ALA A 291 -8.50 -17.27 5.03
C ALA A 291 -8.20 -17.51 3.54
N LEU A 292 -6.93 -17.44 3.12
CA LEU A 292 -6.53 -17.76 1.75
C LEU A 292 -6.69 -19.26 1.45
N ILE A 293 -6.24 -20.12 2.35
CA ILE A 293 -6.38 -21.59 2.25
C ILE A 293 -7.86 -21.98 2.15
N ALA A 294 -8.74 -21.36 2.95
CA ALA A 294 -10.16 -21.66 2.96
C ALA A 294 -10.91 -21.26 1.67
N LEU A 295 -10.32 -20.43 0.79
CA LEU A 295 -10.90 -20.12 -0.52
C LEU A 295 -10.61 -21.20 -1.57
N GLY A 296 -9.59 -22.03 -1.36
CA GLY A 296 -9.14 -23.04 -2.30
C GLY A 296 -8.36 -22.48 -3.50
N HIS A 297 -7.88 -23.38 -4.35
CA HIS A 297 -6.96 -23.08 -5.47
C HIS A 297 -7.64 -22.35 -6.65
N GLU A 298 -8.97 -22.42 -6.73
CA GLU A 298 -9.76 -21.81 -7.80
C GLU A 298 -10.18 -20.37 -7.47
N ALA A 299 -9.73 -19.78 -6.36
CA ALA A 299 -10.12 -18.43 -5.97
C ALA A 299 -9.56 -17.38 -6.95
N HIS A 300 -10.43 -16.75 -7.74
CA HIS A 300 -9.99 -15.84 -8.80
C HIS A 300 -10.91 -14.67 -9.09
N THR A 301 -12.01 -14.49 -8.36
CA THR A 301 -12.97 -13.43 -8.61
C THR A 301 -12.81 -12.27 -7.63
N HIS A 302 -13.63 -11.23 -7.79
CA HIS A 302 -13.75 -10.21 -6.76
C HIS A 302 -14.41 -10.75 -5.49
N GLU A 303 -15.43 -11.59 -5.66
CA GLU A 303 -16.18 -12.17 -4.54
C GLU A 303 -15.27 -13.01 -3.66
N ASP A 304 -14.31 -13.72 -4.26
CA ASP A 304 -13.27 -14.44 -3.52
C ASP A 304 -12.36 -13.50 -2.74
N PHE A 305 -11.99 -12.35 -3.33
CA PHE A 305 -11.21 -11.33 -2.61
C PHE A 305 -11.98 -10.73 -1.43
N GLN A 306 -13.27 -10.41 -1.61
CA GLN A 306 -14.12 -9.95 -0.50
C GLN A 306 -14.32 -11.02 0.57
N ARG A 307 -14.46 -12.29 0.16
CA ARG A 307 -14.57 -13.42 1.07
C ARG A 307 -13.28 -13.61 1.86
N TRP A 308 -12.11 -13.44 1.23
CA TRP A 308 -10.82 -13.42 1.91
C TRP A 308 -10.79 -12.39 3.03
N GLN A 309 -11.13 -11.15 2.68
CA GLN A 309 -11.20 -10.02 3.61
C GLN A 309 -12.20 -10.27 4.75
N SER A 310 -13.39 -10.77 4.42
CA SER A 310 -14.43 -11.08 5.39
C SER A 310 -14.03 -12.20 6.36
N GLN A 311 -13.30 -13.22 5.91
CA GLN A 311 -12.84 -14.31 6.77
C GLN A 311 -11.72 -13.86 7.73
N ILE A 312 -10.86 -12.93 7.30
CA ILE A 312 -9.88 -12.28 8.18
C ILE A 312 -10.62 -11.52 9.30
N ARG A 313 -11.62 -10.69 8.94
CA ARG A 313 -12.45 -10.00 9.93
C ARG A 313 -13.17 -10.98 10.86
N GLY A 314 -13.71 -12.08 10.32
CA GLY A 314 -14.33 -13.12 11.14
C GLY A 314 -13.37 -13.79 12.12
N SER A 315 -12.10 -13.95 11.76
CA SER A 315 -11.06 -14.47 12.67
C SER A 315 -10.75 -13.48 13.79
N TRP A 316 -10.63 -12.20 13.46
CA TRP A 316 -10.48 -11.11 14.44
C TRP A 316 -11.67 -11.05 15.40
N THR A 317 -12.90 -11.07 14.87
CA THR A 317 -14.13 -11.01 15.66
C THR A 317 -14.23 -12.18 16.63
N ARG A 318 -13.97 -13.43 16.18
CA ARG A 318 -13.96 -14.60 17.09
C ARG A 318 -12.97 -14.42 18.23
N ARG A 319 -11.77 -13.91 17.97
CA ARG A 319 -10.76 -13.67 19.00
C ARG A 319 -11.21 -12.65 20.07
N HIS A 320 -12.07 -11.69 19.73
CA HIS A 320 -12.49 -10.63 20.65
C HIS A 320 -13.84 -10.92 21.32
N HIS A 321 -14.47 -12.04 21.00
CA HIS A 321 -15.68 -12.54 21.68
C HIS A 321 -15.40 -13.67 22.69
N TYR A 322 -14.16 -14.16 22.74
CA TYR A 322 -13.67 -15.14 23.72
C TYR A 322 -12.52 -14.52 24.52
#